data_AF-A0AA86N886-F1
#
_entry.id   AF-A0AA86N886-F1
#
_cell.length_a   1.000
_cell.length_b   1.000
_cell.length_c   1.000
_cell.angle_alpha   90.00
_cell.angle_beta   90.00
_cell.angle_gamma   90.00
#
_symmetry.space_group_name_H-M   'P 1'
#
loop_
_entity.id
_entity.type
_entity.pdbx_description
1 polymer ?
#
loop_
_entity_poly.entity_id
_entity_poly.type
_entity_poly.pdbx_seq_one_letter_code
_entity_poly.pdbx_strand_id
1 'polypeptide(L)'
;MNPKIKIVGVQATRVFPLQEYNQTGTLKQVDKSAGTIADGCNVKSPGGIHNEILQKYVDEYISVDENEIAATIVNLLLTTKTLSEGAGCMGLSALLYDKYTPKQNENVAIIVCGGNIDIARLQQVFKLGTVSMGRRLKAKIQLPDVPGKLLDISKLIQKYGGIIDYIRHTRNVQTVDWDSTLVTLEIRMSCLKATNELKTEIKKLYPKAEFPAENLIPSE
;
A
#
# COMPACT_ATOMS: atom_id res chain seq x y z
N MET A 1 -25.72 19.50 -15.82
CA MET A 1 -24.56 18.61 -15.97
C MET A 1 -24.16 18.57 -17.43
N ASN A 2 -22.86 18.60 -17.74
CA ASN A 2 -22.37 18.40 -19.10
C ASN A 2 -22.27 16.89 -19.35
N PRO A 3 -23.13 16.28 -20.19
CA PRO A 3 -23.17 14.84 -20.41
C PRO A 3 -21.93 14.28 -21.12
N LYS A 4 -21.02 15.16 -21.59
CA LYS A 4 -19.73 14.77 -22.17
C LYS A 4 -18.65 14.50 -21.12
N ILE A 5 -18.90 14.84 -19.86
CA ILE A 5 -17.96 14.59 -18.76
C ILE A 5 -18.24 13.21 -18.19
N LYS A 6 -17.24 12.33 -18.26
CA LYS A 6 -17.27 11.01 -17.64
C LYS A 6 -17.06 11.13 -16.14
N ILE A 7 -17.87 10.44 -15.35
CA ILE A 7 -17.74 10.34 -13.89
C ILE A 7 -17.29 8.93 -13.54
N VAL A 8 -16.16 8.84 -12.85
CA VAL A 8 -15.59 7.57 -12.38
C VAL A 8 -15.68 7.53 -10.86
N GLY A 9 -16.40 6.53 -10.34
CA GLY A 9 -16.41 6.21 -8.92
C GLY A 9 -15.20 5.37 -8.56
N VAL A 10 -14.48 5.75 -7.50
CA VAL A 10 -13.33 4.98 -7.00
C VAL A 10 -13.61 4.52 -5.58
N GLN A 11 -13.37 3.24 -5.30
CA GLN A 11 -13.57 2.67 -3.96
C GLN A 11 -12.39 1.78 -3.53
N ALA A 12 -12.22 1.57 -2.22
CA ALA A 12 -11.26 0.59 -1.73
C ALA A 12 -11.67 -0.83 -2.14
N THR A 13 -10.74 -1.60 -2.72
CA THR A 13 -10.99 -2.97 -3.18
C THR A 13 -11.60 -3.86 -2.09
N ARG A 14 -11.16 -3.72 -0.84
CA ARG A 14 -11.67 -4.51 0.30
C ARG A 14 -13.12 -4.21 0.66
N VAL A 15 -13.61 -3.03 0.32
CA VAL A 15 -14.96 -2.56 0.67
C VAL A 15 -15.62 -2.00 -0.59
N PHE A 16 -15.83 -2.85 -1.59
CA PHE A 16 -16.32 -2.47 -2.92
C PHE A 16 -17.70 -3.09 -3.26
N PRO A 17 -18.79 -2.67 -2.60
CA PRO A 17 -20.15 -3.15 -2.91
C PRO A 17 -20.65 -2.73 -4.30
N LEU A 18 -20.07 -1.69 -4.89
CA LEU A 18 -20.43 -1.19 -6.23
C LEU A 18 -19.71 -1.93 -7.37
N GLN A 19 -18.96 -2.98 -7.04
CA GLN A 19 -18.37 -3.85 -8.04
C GLN A 19 -19.47 -4.41 -8.95
N GLU A 20 -19.29 -4.23 -10.26
CA GLU A 20 -20.22 -4.68 -11.30
C GLU A 20 -21.61 -4.03 -11.29
N TYR A 21 -21.83 -2.99 -10.46
CA TYR A 21 -23.14 -2.35 -10.31
C TYR A 21 -23.71 -1.80 -11.63
N ASN A 22 -22.85 -1.29 -12.53
CA ASN A 22 -23.27 -0.81 -13.84
C ASN A 22 -23.77 -1.93 -14.78
N GLN A 23 -23.35 -3.18 -14.57
CA GLN A 23 -23.83 -4.32 -15.38
C GLN A 23 -25.04 -5.01 -14.74
N THR A 24 -25.05 -5.16 -13.42
CA THR A 24 -26.04 -5.97 -12.71
C THR A 24 -27.19 -5.15 -12.13
N GLY A 25 -26.97 -3.86 -11.88
CA GLY A 25 -27.88 -3.02 -11.09
C GLY A 25 -27.97 -3.42 -9.61
N THR A 26 -27.13 -4.34 -9.14
CA THR A 26 -27.18 -4.91 -7.78
C THR A 26 -25.88 -4.71 -7.03
N LEU A 27 -25.98 -4.48 -5.72
CA LEU A 27 -24.83 -4.30 -4.85
C LEU A 27 -24.24 -5.67 -4.49
N LYS A 28 -22.92 -5.79 -4.61
CA LYS A 28 -22.17 -6.96 -4.15
C LYS A 28 -22.17 -7.01 -2.62
N GLN A 29 -22.34 -8.19 -2.07
CA GLN A 29 -22.18 -8.42 -0.65
C GLN A 29 -20.70 -8.30 -0.25
N VAL A 30 -20.41 -7.43 0.71
CA VAL A 30 -19.09 -7.26 1.31
C VAL A 30 -19.08 -7.92 2.70
N ASP A 31 -17.97 -8.58 3.04
CA ASP A 31 -17.79 -9.18 4.36
C ASP A 31 -17.92 -8.11 5.47
N LYS A 32 -18.63 -8.45 6.55
CA LYS A 32 -18.83 -7.53 7.70
C LYS A 32 -17.52 -7.16 8.40
N SER A 33 -16.54 -8.08 8.37
CA SER A 33 -15.21 -7.89 8.93
C SER A 33 -14.26 -7.11 8.02
N ALA A 34 -14.65 -6.87 6.76
CA ALA A 34 -13.84 -6.08 5.84
C ALA A 34 -13.69 -4.64 6.34
N GLY A 35 -12.49 -4.10 6.14
CA GLY A 35 -12.14 -2.74 6.54
C GLY A 35 -11.15 -2.13 5.56
N THR A 36 -11.03 -0.82 5.62
CA THR A 36 -10.12 -0.05 4.77
C THR A 36 -9.54 1.13 5.56
N ILE A 37 -8.33 1.56 5.19
CA ILE A 37 -7.73 2.80 5.71
C ILE A 37 -8.53 4.03 5.29
N ALA A 38 -9.38 3.93 4.27
CA ALA A 38 -10.34 4.94 3.86
C ALA A 38 -11.67 4.78 4.61
N ASP A 39 -11.69 5.19 5.87
CA ASP A 39 -12.87 5.12 6.74
C ASP A 39 -14.10 5.85 6.19
N GLY A 40 -13.91 7.02 5.55
CA GLY A 40 -14.98 7.78 4.90
C GLY A 40 -15.76 6.99 3.83
N CYS A 41 -15.17 5.93 3.26
CA CYS A 41 -15.84 5.06 2.30
C CYS A 41 -15.93 3.59 2.77
N ASN A 42 -15.79 3.32 4.08
CA ASN A 42 -15.88 1.98 4.67
C ASN A 42 -17.33 1.48 4.82
N VAL A 43 -18.08 1.57 3.72
CA VAL A 43 -19.51 1.27 3.61
C VAL A 43 -19.70 -0.09 2.94
N LYS A 44 -20.12 -1.10 3.72
CA LYS A 44 -20.31 -2.48 3.25
C LYS A 44 -21.63 -2.67 2.51
N SER A 45 -22.66 -1.93 2.93
CA SER A 45 -24.00 -1.98 2.35
C SER A 45 -24.52 -0.55 2.19
N PRO A 46 -24.33 0.05 1.00
CA PRO A 46 -24.91 1.33 0.68
C PRO A 46 -26.45 1.28 0.76
N GLY A 47 -27.09 2.31 1.32
CA GLY A 47 -28.55 2.42 1.37
C GLY A 47 -29.20 2.67 -0.01
N GLY A 48 -30.53 2.59 -0.14
CA GLY A 48 -31.17 2.67 -1.46
C GLY A 48 -31.30 4.07 -2.09
N ILE A 49 -31.17 5.15 -1.29
CA ILE A 49 -31.51 6.52 -1.73
C ILE A 49 -30.64 7.02 -2.90
N HIS A 50 -29.42 6.52 -3.04
CA HIS A 50 -28.48 6.98 -4.06
C HIS A 50 -28.49 6.15 -5.34
N ASN A 51 -29.25 5.04 -5.40
CA ASN A 51 -29.22 4.12 -6.54
C ASN A 51 -29.56 4.82 -7.87
N GLU A 52 -30.58 5.67 -7.88
CA GLU A 52 -30.96 6.44 -9.08
C GLU A 52 -29.85 7.39 -9.55
N ILE A 53 -29.15 8.02 -8.61
CA ILE A 53 -28.04 8.94 -8.91
C ILE A 53 -26.85 8.15 -9.47
N LEU A 54 -26.51 7.03 -8.82
CA LEU A 54 -25.42 6.16 -9.23
C LEU A 54 -25.63 5.62 -10.65
N GLN A 55 -26.80 5.04 -10.92
CA GLN A 55 -27.13 4.50 -12.25
C GLN A 55 -27.18 5.57 -13.35
N LYS A 56 -27.61 6.79 -13.00
CA LYS A 56 -27.80 7.86 -14.00
C LYS A 56 -26.52 8.62 -14.34
N TYR A 57 -25.61 8.76 -13.38
CA TYR A 57 -24.50 9.72 -13.50
C TYR A 57 -23.10 9.12 -13.37
N VAL A 58 -22.93 7.87 -12.94
CA VAL A 58 -21.60 7.26 -12.81
C VAL A 58 -21.35 6.28 -13.96
N ASP A 59 -20.37 6.59 -14.80
CA ASP A 59 -20.07 5.81 -15.99
C ASP A 59 -19.26 4.55 -15.69
N GLU A 60 -18.43 4.59 -14.65
CA GLU A 60 -17.52 3.50 -14.31
C GLU A 60 -17.22 3.47 -12.82
N TYR A 61 -17.07 2.26 -12.27
CA TYR A 61 -16.54 2.03 -10.93
C TYR A 61 -15.24 1.26 -11.01
N ILE A 62 -14.21 1.80 -10.38
CA ILE A 62 -12.89 1.17 -10.27
C ILE A 62 -12.48 1.07 -8.80
N SER A 63 -11.51 0.21 -8.52
CA SER A 63 -10.98 0.06 -7.18
C SER A 63 -9.48 0.26 -7.08
N VAL A 64 -9.07 0.72 -5.90
CA VAL A 64 -7.68 0.84 -5.48
C VAL A 64 -7.47 0.04 -4.21
N ASP A 65 -6.32 -0.61 -4.08
CA ASP A 65 -6.00 -1.37 -2.88
C ASP A 65 -5.42 -0.48 -1.76
N GLU A 66 -5.25 -1.07 -0.59
CA GLU A 66 -4.82 -0.36 0.61
C GLU A 66 -3.37 0.16 0.53
N ASN A 67 -2.50 -0.56 -0.19
CA ASN A 67 -1.11 -0.18 -0.40
C ASN A 67 -1.04 1.03 -1.33
N GLU A 68 -1.84 1.03 -2.39
CA GLU A 68 -1.99 2.13 -3.34
C GLU A 68 -2.52 3.40 -2.67
N ILE A 69 -3.58 3.27 -1.85
CA ILE A 69 -4.13 4.41 -1.08
C ILE A 69 -3.07 4.95 -0.12
N ALA A 70 -2.40 4.09 0.65
CA ALA A 70 -1.40 4.52 1.63
C ALA A 70 -0.20 5.21 0.96
N ALA A 71 0.28 4.66 -0.15
CA ALA A 71 1.35 5.26 -0.93
C ALA A 71 0.94 6.60 -1.54
N THR A 72 -0.31 6.75 -1.97
CA THR A 72 -0.84 8.02 -2.49
C THR A 72 -0.88 9.11 -1.41
N ILE A 73 -1.31 8.78 -0.18
CA ILE A 73 -1.27 9.71 0.96
C ILE A 73 0.17 10.18 1.21
N VAL A 74 1.11 9.24 1.26
CA VAL A 74 2.53 9.57 1.47
C VAL A 74 3.08 10.40 0.31
N ASN A 75 2.69 10.10 -0.93
CA ASN A 75 3.11 10.86 -2.10
C ASN A 75 2.64 12.31 -2.04
N LEU A 76 1.35 12.55 -1.73
CA LEU A 76 0.81 13.91 -1.53
C LEU A 76 1.56 14.66 -0.43
N LEU A 77 1.78 14.00 0.71
CA LEU A 77 2.48 14.62 1.84
C LEU A 77 3.93 15.00 1.49
N LEU A 78 4.62 14.17 0.71
CA LEU A 78 6.03 14.40 0.37
C LEU A 78 6.20 15.44 -0.74
N THR A 79 5.31 15.44 -1.74
CA THR A 79 5.42 16.27 -2.95
C THR A 79 4.75 17.63 -2.81
N THR A 80 3.49 17.68 -2.38
CA THR A 80 2.69 18.93 -2.32
C THR A 80 2.48 19.43 -0.90
N LYS A 81 2.93 18.67 0.11
CA LYS A 81 2.66 18.93 1.54
C LYS A 81 1.16 18.92 1.87
N THR A 82 0.36 18.27 1.03
CA THR A 82 -1.07 18.09 1.25
C THR A 82 -1.29 16.83 2.08
N LEU A 83 -1.97 16.98 3.22
CA LEU A 83 -2.43 15.84 4.01
C LEU A 83 -3.84 15.46 3.54
N SER A 84 -4.00 14.20 3.13
CA SER A 84 -5.29 13.62 2.76
C SER A 84 -5.62 12.43 3.63
N GLU A 85 -6.90 12.21 3.90
CA GLU A 85 -7.41 10.92 4.38
C GLU A 85 -7.43 9.88 3.25
N GLY A 86 -7.74 8.62 3.58
CA GLY A 86 -7.80 7.52 2.61
C GLY A 86 -8.80 7.77 1.48
N ALA A 87 -10.05 8.08 1.82
CA ALA A 87 -11.10 8.32 0.82
C ALA A 87 -10.79 9.53 -0.06
N GLY A 88 -10.23 10.58 0.54
CA GLY A 88 -9.92 11.85 -0.12
C GLY A 88 -8.86 11.76 -1.22
N CYS A 89 -8.07 10.68 -1.31
CA CYS A 89 -7.01 10.57 -2.32
C CYS A 89 -7.23 9.44 -3.34
N MET A 90 -8.33 8.70 -3.26
CA MET A 90 -8.58 7.52 -4.11
C MET A 90 -8.58 7.85 -5.61
N GLY A 91 -9.13 9.01 -6.00
CA GLY A 91 -9.11 9.44 -7.40
C GLY A 91 -7.67 9.63 -7.94
N LEU A 92 -6.77 10.18 -7.12
CA LEU A 92 -5.36 10.27 -7.47
C LEU A 92 -4.70 8.88 -7.50
N SER A 93 -5.02 8.04 -6.52
CA SER A 93 -4.51 6.67 -6.43
C SER A 93 -4.83 5.88 -7.70
N ALA A 94 -6.05 6.02 -8.23
CA ALA A 94 -6.45 5.36 -9.46
C ALA A 94 -5.58 5.75 -10.67
N LEU A 95 -5.14 7.01 -10.74
CA LEU A 95 -4.24 7.48 -11.81
C LEU A 95 -2.79 7.05 -11.60
N LEU A 96 -2.28 7.12 -10.37
CA LEU A 96 -0.88 6.77 -10.07
C LEU A 96 -0.58 5.28 -10.21
N TYR A 97 -1.61 4.44 -10.09
CA TYR A 97 -1.51 2.98 -10.10
C TYR A 97 -2.27 2.35 -11.28
N ASP A 98 -2.43 3.11 -12.36
CA ASP A 98 -2.95 2.65 -13.65
C ASP A 98 -4.34 1.97 -13.59
N LYS A 99 -5.14 2.25 -12.56
CA LYS A 99 -6.55 1.82 -12.48
C LYS A 99 -7.43 2.60 -13.43
N TYR A 100 -7.03 3.84 -13.72
CA TYR A 100 -7.59 4.65 -14.78
C TYR A 100 -6.47 5.17 -15.67
N THR A 101 -6.50 4.81 -16.95
CA THR A 101 -5.57 5.34 -17.95
C THR A 101 -6.31 6.34 -18.84
N PRO A 102 -6.03 7.65 -18.70
CA PRO A 102 -6.65 8.66 -19.55
C PRO A 102 -6.28 8.45 -21.02
N LYS A 103 -7.22 8.70 -21.93
CA LYS A 103 -6.95 8.69 -23.37
C LYS A 103 -6.04 9.86 -23.74
N GLN A 104 -5.42 9.76 -24.92
CA GLN A 104 -4.67 10.88 -25.49
C GLN A 104 -5.58 12.12 -25.60
N ASN A 105 -5.12 13.25 -25.05
CA ASN A 105 -5.86 14.52 -24.96
C ASN A 105 -7.10 14.52 -24.06
N GLU A 106 -7.25 13.52 -23.18
CA GLU A 106 -8.28 13.55 -22.14
C GLU A 106 -7.85 14.43 -20.96
N ASN A 107 -8.67 15.42 -20.61
CA ASN A 107 -8.46 16.23 -19.42
C ASN A 107 -9.15 15.56 -18.23
N VAL A 108 -8.37 15.22 -17.20
CA VAL A 108 -8.86 14.59 -15.98
C VAL A 108 -8.75 15.54 -14.81
N ALA A 109 -9.83 15.69 -14.06
CA ALA A 109 -9.86 16.39 -12.79
C ALA A 109 -10.12 15.38 -11.67
N ILE A 110 -9.31 15.42 -10.63
CA ILE A 110 -9.49 14.62 -9.42
C ILE A 110 -9.91 15.52 -8.27
N ILE A 111 -10.73 14.96 -7.37
CA ILE A 111 -11.14 15.65 -6.15
C ILE A 111 -10.27 15.13 -5.01
N VAL A 112 -9.59 16.06 -4.32
CA VAL A 112 -8.92 15.79 -3.04
C VAL A 112 -9.71 16.49 -1.94
N CYS A 113 -10.59 15.76 -1.25
CA CYS A 113 -11.68 16.36 -0.45
C CYS A 113 -11.54 16.26 1.07
N GLY A 114 -10.71 15.37 1.61
CA GLY A 114 -10.68 15.09 3.05
C GLY A 114 -9.26 15.01 3.59
N GLY A 115 -9.04 15.58 4.78
CA GLY A 115 -7.76 15.57 5.49
C GLY A 115 -7.90 15.20 6.97
N ASN A 116 -9.03 14.60 7.36
CA ASN A 116 -9.34 14.27 8.74
C ASN A 116 -8.68 12.95 9.15
N ILE A 117 -7.36 12.99 9.30
CA ILE A 117 -6.56 11.85 9.74
C ILE A 117 -5.79 12.22 11.00
N ASP A 118 -5.95 11.43 12.06
CA ASP A 118 -5.22 11.63 13.30
C ASP A 118 -3.74 11.17 13.16
N ILE A 119 -2.89 11.65 14.07
CA ILE A 119 -1.44 11.39 14.02
C ILE A 119 -1.10 9.91 14.18
N ALA A 120 -1.83 9.15 15.00
CA ALA A 120 -1.55 7.73 15.20
C ALA A 120 -1.86 6.94 13.93
N ARG A 121 -2.96 7.26 13.26
CA ARG A 121 -3.32 6.66 11.97
C ARG A 121 -2.38 7.08 10.86
N LEU A 122 -1.98 8.35 10.81
CA LEU A 122 -0.96 8.82 9.86
C LEU A 122 0.36 8.06 10.01
N GLN A 123 0.81 7.76 11.24
CA GLN A 123 2.02 6.97 11.45
C GLN A 123 1.91 5.55 10.88
N GLN A 124 0.75 4.90 11.02
CA GLN A 124 0.50 3.57 10.46
C GLN A 124 0.48 3.61 8.93
N VAL A 125 -0.28 4.54 8.35
CA VAL A 125 -0.37 4.76 6.91
C VAL A 125 1.00 5.12 6.32
N PHE A 126 1.79 5.94 7.01
CA PHE A 126 3.12 6.32 6.54
C PHE A 126 4.07 5.11 6.46
N LYS A 127 4.02 4.21 7.45
CA LYS A 127 4.78 2.95 7.42
C LYS A 127 4.36 2.10 6.21
N LEU A 128 3.06 1.93 5.99
CA LEU A 128 2.55 1.17 4.85
C LEU A 128 2.88 1.80 3.50
N GLY A 129 2.64 3.10 3.35
CA GLY A 129 2.91 3.83 2.12
C GLY A 129 4.40 3.84 1.77
N THR A 130 5.29 4.02 2.76
CA THR A 130 6.73 3.97 2.49
C THR A 130 7.23 2.58 2.10
N VAL A 131 6.63 1.50 2.62
CA VAL A 131 6.92 0.13 2.15
C VAL A 131 6.38 -0.08 0.74
N SER A 132 5.14 0.34 0.49
CA SER A 132 4.46 0.21 -0.81
C SER A 132 5.18 0.97 -1.94
N MET A 133 5.76 2.15 -1.61
CA MET A 133 6.62 2.92 -2.52
C MET A 133 8.05 2.33 -2.67
N GLY A 134 8.36 1.25 -1.96
CA GLY A 134 9.69 0.66 -1.89
C GLY A 134 10.75 1.60 -1.33
N ARG A 135 10.36 2.48 -0.38
CA ARG A 135 11.26 3.36 0.37
C ARG A 135 11.65 2.81 1.74
N ARG A 136 11.04 1.70 2.15
CA ARG A 136 11.42 0.92 3.33
C ARG A 136 11.33 -0.56 3.02
N LEU A 137 12.28 -1.32 3.56
CA LEU A 137 12.34 -2.77 3.49
C LEU A 137 12.53 -3.32 4.90
N LYS A 138 11.66 -4.26 5.30
CA LYS A 138 11.87 -5.06 6.49
C LYS A 138 12.30 -6.45 6.09
N ALA A 139 13.38 -6.95 6.67
CA ALA A 139 13.91 -8.28 6.39
C ALA A 139 14.16 -9.04 7.69
N LYS A 140 13.81 -10.32 7.71
CA LYS A 140 14.26 -11.28 8.72
C LYS A 140 15.17 -12.29 8.03
N ILE A 141 16.39 -12.41 8.51
CA ILE A 141 17.42 -13.23 7.90
C ILE A 141 18.01 -14.15 8.97
N GLN A 142 17.97 -15.45 8.74
CA GLN A 142 18.68 -16.43 9.57
C GLN A 142 20.14 -16.50 9.10
N LEU A 143 21.08 -16.35 10.04
CA LEU A 143 22.51 -16.37 9.79
C LEU A 143 23.20 -17.41 10.66
N PRO A 144 24.24 -18.10 10.16
CA PRO A 144 25.14 -18.85 11.02
C PRO A 144 25.78 -17.95 12.08
N ASP A 145 25.96 -18.44 13.31
CA ASP A 145 26.61 -17.69 14.40
C ASP A 145 28.14 -17.72 14.25
N VAL A 146 28.63 -17.09 13.18
CA VAL A 146 30.06 -16.95 12.88
C VAL A 146 30.43 -15.48 12.63
N PRO A 147 31.67 -15.07 12.97
CA PRO A 147 32.13 -13.70 12.74
C PRO A 147 31.98 -13.26 11.27
N GLY A 148 31.64 -11.98 11.06
CA GLY A 148 31.60 -11.36 9.74
C GLY A 148 30.27 -11.44 8.99
N LYS A 149 29.33 -12.34 9.35
CA LYS A 149 28.05 -12.47 8.61
C LYS A 149 27.20 -11.20 8.63
N LEU A 150 27.21 -10.47 9.73
CA LEU A 150 26.50 -9.20 9.81
C LEU A 150 27.17 -8.08 8.98
N LEU A 151 28.49 -8.14 8.84
CA LEU A 151 29.25 -7.23 7.97
C LEU A 151 28.90 -7.48 6.50
N ASP A 152 28.79 -8.74 6.09
CA ASP A 152 28.42 -9.12 4.72
C ASP A 152 27.06 -8.51 4.33
N ILE A 153 26.06 -8.60 5.22
CA ILE A 153 24.73 -8.02 5.00
C ILE A 153 24.79 -6.49 4.98
N SER A 154 25.53 -5.88 5.90
CA SER A 154 25.69 -4.42 5.94
C SER A 154 26.31 -3.89 4.63
N LYS A 155 27.33 -4.58 4.11
CA LYS A 155 27.95 -4.27 2.81
C LYS A 155 26.97 -4.45 1.65
N LEU A 156 26.18 -5.51 1.67
CA LEU A 156 25.14 -5.75 0.67
C LEU A 156 24.12 -4.61 0.67
N ILE A 157 23.62 -4.20 1.83
CA ILE A 157 22.66 -3.10 1.96
C ILE A 157 23.27 -1.79 1.43
N GLN A 158 24.52 -1.49 1.82
CA GLN A 158 25.25 -0.31 1.34
C GLN A 158 25.40 -0.30 -0.19
N LYS A 159 25.69 -1.45 -0.81
CA LYS A 159 25.82 -1.59 -2.27
C LYS A 159 24.57 -1.12 -3.01
N TYR A 160 23.38 -1.33 -2.44
CA TYR A 160 22.10 -0.89 -2.98
C TYR A 160 21.64 0.48 -2.46
N GLY A 161 22.53 1.22 -1.76
CA GLY A 161 22.24 2.54 -1.22
C GLY A 161 21.26 2.55 -0.04
N GLY A 162 21.07 1.39 0.62
CA GLY A 162 20.21 1.28 1.79
C GLY A 162 20.85 1.84 3.06
N ILE A 163 20.01 2.36 3.96
CA ILE A 163 20.41 2.82 5.30
C ILE A 163 19.70 1.97 6.33
N ILE A 164 20.43 1.40 7.29
CA ILE A 164 19.85 0.58 8.36
C ILE A 164 19.28 1.53 9.43
N ASP A 165 17.96 1.58 9.54
CA ASP A 165 17.24 2.35 10.57
C ASP A 165 17.13 1.55 11.88
N TYR A 166 17.02 0.23 11.78
CA TYR A 166 16.92 -0.67 12.92
C TYR A 166 17.57 -2.01 12.64
N ILE A 167 18.23 -2.56 13.65
CA ILE A 167 18.76 -3.91 13.64
C ILE A 167 18.48 -4.58 14.98
N ARG A 168 18.00 -5.82 14.92
CA ARG A 168 17.91 -6.72 16.07
C ARG A 168 18.56 -8.04 15.75
N HIS A 169 19.57 -8.39 16.53
CA HIS A 169 20.21 -9.70 16.52
C HIS A 169 19.70 -10.50 17.69
N THR A 170 19.10 -11.66 17.42
CA THR A 170 18.53 -12.54 18.46
C THR A 170 19.15 -13.93 18.35
N ARG A 171 19.70 -14.41 19.46
CA ARG A 171 20.20 -15.79 19.64
C ARG A 171 19.14 -16.64 20.33
N ASN A 172 19.19 -17.96 20.16
CA ASN A 172 18.34 -18.93 20.85
C ASN A 172 16.83 -18.67 20.67
N VAL A 173 16.40 -18.30 19.46
CA VAL A 173 14.98 -18.29 19.11
C VAL A 173 14.54 -19.75 18.97
N GLN A 174 13.43 -20.17 19.61
CA GLN A 174 12.96 -21.57 19.59
C GLN A 174 12.75 -22.16 18.18
N THR A 175 12.71 -21.33 17.14
CA THR A 175 12.49 -21.70 15.73
C THR A 175 13.79 -21.78 14.90
N VAL A 176 14.96 -21.68 15.53
CA VAL A 176 16.26 -21.48 14.88
C VAL A 176 17.27 -22.46 15.51
N ASP A 177 18.07 -23.13 14.67
CA ASP A 177 19.08 -24.09 15.13
C ASP A 177 20.09 -23.43 16.09
N TRP A 178 20.64 -24.20 17.03
CA TRP A 178 21.49 -23.72 18.13
C TRP A 178 22.73 -22.92 17.69
N ASP A 179 23.18 -23.12 16.45
CA ASP A 179 24.33 -22.48 15.81
C ASP A 179 23.92 -21.32 14.88
N SER A 180 22.68 -20.85 14.98
CA SER A 180 22.16 -19.80 14.11
C SER A 180 21.44 -18.69 14.86
N THR A 181 21.39 -17.54 14.21
CA THR A 181 20.91 -16.28 14.78
C THR A 181 19.90 -15.66 13.84
N LEU A 182 18.87 -15.02 14.40
CA LEU A 182 17.87 -14.30 13.63
C LEU A 182 18.20 -12.81 13.64
N VAL A 183 18.39 -12.25 12.45
CA VAL A 183 18.60 -10.82 12.27
C VAL A 183 17.36 -10.19 11.66
N THR A 184 16.73 -9.28 12.41
CA THR A 184 15.65 -8.44 11.90
C THR A 184 16.21 -7.07 11.56
N LEU A 185 15.95 -6.60 10.34
CA LEU A 185 16.44 -5.35 9.79
C LEU A 185 15.27 -4.49 9.33
N GLU A 186 15.32 -3.20 9.62
CA GLU A 186 14.52 -2.19 8.94
C GLU A 186 15.47 -1.27 8.18
N ILE A 187 15.27 -1.21 6.87
CA ILE A 187 16.19 -0.58 5.92
C ILE A 187 15.42 0.50 5.18
N ARG A 188 15.95 1.72 5.19
CA ARG A 188 15.48 2.82 4.36
C ARG A 188 16.10 2.70 2.97
N MET A 189 15.28 2.84 1.94
CA MET A 189 15.66 2.68 0.54
C MET A 189 15.30 3.94 -0.25
N SER A 190 16.03 4.17 -1.33
CA SER A 190 15.82 5.35 -2.19
C SER A 190 14.61 5.20 -3.12
N CYS A 191 14.38 4.01 -3.68
CA CYS A 191 13.30 3.74 -4.61
C CYS A 191 12.95 2.24 -4.68
N LEU A 192 11.77 1.94 -5.25
CA LEU A 192 11.27 0.58 -5.45
C LEU A 192 12.22 -0.32 -6.24
N LYS A 193 12.89 0.22 -7.28
CA LYS A 193 13.84 -0.55 -8.08
C LYS A 193 15.00 -1.09 -7.22
N ALA A 194 15.68 -0.21 -6.47
CA ALA A 194 16.78 -0.60 -5.60
C ALA A 194 16.32 -1.57 -4.50
N THR A 195 15.12 -1.37 -3.96
CA THR A 195 14.50 -2.28 -2.98
C THR A 195 14.30 -3.68 -3.54
N ASN A 196 13.75 -3.80 -4.75
CA ASN A 196 13.51 -5.10 -5.39
C ASN A 196 14.82 -5.82 -5.75
N GLU A 197 15.83 -5.09 -6.22
CA GLU A 197 17.15 -5.64 -6.51
C GLU A 197 17.83 -6.16 -5.22
N LEU A 198 17.80 -5.37 -4.13
CA LEU A 198 18.32 -5.80 -2.83
C LEU A 198 17.56 -7.02 -2.29
N LYS A 199 16.23 -7.02 -2.36
CA LYS A 199 15.38 -8.15 -1.93
C LYS A 199 15.75 -9.42 -2.69
N THR A 200 15.97 -9.32 -3.99
CA THR A 200 16.36 -10.45 -4.86
C THR A 200 17.71 -11.02 -4.46
N GLU A 201 18.72 -10.17 -4.25
CA GLU A 201 20.04 -10.63 -3.81
C GLU A 201 20.02 -11.21 -2.39
N ILE A 202 19.26 -10.61 -1.47
CA ILE A 202 19.06 -11.19 -0.12
C ILE A 202 18.44 -12.58 -0.24
N LYS A 203 17.41 -12.78 -1.06
CA LYS A 203 16.75 -14.08 -1.21
C LYS A 203 17.67 -15.13 -1.86
N LYS A 204 18.54 -14.70 -2.79
CA LYS A 204 19.55 -15.55 -3.43
C LYS A 204 20.62 -16.03 -2.43
N LEU A 205 21.12 -15.13 -1.58
CA LEU A 205 22.16 -15.45 -0.58
C LEU A 205 21.58 -16.14 0.67
N TYR A 206 20.34 -15.80 1.02
CA TYR A 206 19.63 -16.29 2.20
C TYR A 206 18.21 -16.76 1.79
N PRO A 207 18.06 -17.99 1.27
CA PRO A 207 16.78 -18.48 0.75
C PRO A 207 15.63 -18.47 1.77
N LYS A 208 15.96 -18.65 3.06
CA LYS A 208 15.01 -18.58 4.19
C LYS A 208 14.65 -17.15 4.63
N ALA A 209 15.17 -16.11 3.97
CA ALA A 209 14.85 -14.73 4.32
C ALA A 209 13.35 -14.42 4.11
N GLU A 210 12.76 -13.74 5.09
CA GLU A 210 11.39 -13.25 5.04
C GLU A 210 11.38 -11.73 4.94
N PHE A 211 10.35 -11.17 4.31
CA PHE A 211 10.16 -9.73 4.18
C PHE A 211 8.83 -9.29 4.80
N PRO A 212 8.74 -9.28 6.14
CA PRO A 212 7.49 -9.06 6.86
C PRO A 212 7.16 -7.56 6.90
N ALA A 213 6.65 -7.02 5.79
CA ALA A 213 6.04 -5.69 5.75
C ALA A 213 5.14 -5.45 4.54
N GLU A 214 5.01 -6.40 3.61
CA GLU A 214 4.28 -6.16 2.35
C GLU A 214 2.75 -6.16 2.50
N ASN A 215 2.25 -6.70 3.62
CA ASN A 215 0.83 -6.70 3.97
C ASN A 215 0.65 -6.20 5.42
N LEU A 216 0.75 -4.88 5.67
CA LEU A 216 0.31 -4.31 6.96
C LEU A 216 -1.20 -4.45 7.17
N ILE A 217 -1.92 -4.76 6.10
CA ILE A 217 -3.31 -5.15 6.09
C ILE A 217 -3.37 -6.56 5.49
N PRO A 218 -3.96 -7.54 6.20
CA PRO A 218 -4.06 -8.90 5.68
C PRO A 218 -4.69 -8.92 4.29
N SER A 219 -4.01 -9.51 3.32
CA SER A 219 -4.66 -10.13 2.17
C SER A 219 -5.46 -11.32 2.69
N GLU A 220 -6.68 -11.50 2.20
CA GLU A 220 -7.57 -12.62 2.53
C GLU A 220 -6.83 -13.97 2.57
#